data_AF-A0A5S9MEH5-F1
#
_entry.id   AF-A0A5S9MEH5-F1
#
_cell.length_a   1.000
_cell.length_b   1.000
_cell.length_c   1.000
_cell.angle_alpha   90.00
_cell.angle_beta   90.00
_cell.angle_gamma   90.00
#
_symmetry.space_group_name_H-M   'P 1'
#
loop_
_entity.id
_entity.type
_entity.pdbx_description
1 polymer ?
#
loop_
_entity_poly.entity_id
_entity_poly.type
_entity_poly.pdbx_seq_one_letter_code
_entity_poly.pdbx_strand_id
1 'polypeptide(L)'
;MLWKKGEHLQQAVIREVKKETGYVVKVNELHSVREAFFQDKKHHALIITFFAGITGGEMNILDPDQDIEEVKNGSALKPFKS
;
A
#
# COMPACT_ATOMS: atom_id res chain seq x y z
N MET A 1 5.75 4.54 2.42
CA MET A 1 4.98 4.18 3.64
C MET A 1 5.85 4.24 4.89
N LEU A 2 5.64 5.24 5.75
CA LEU A 2 6.37 5.40 7.01
C LEU A 2 5.44 5.10 8.19
N TRP A 3 5.72 4.05 8.95
CA TRP A 3 4.97 3.71 10.15
C TRP A 3 5.40 4.65 11.30
N LYS A 4 4.46 5.40 11.89
CA LYS A 4 4.69 6.19 13.10
C LYS A 4 4.68 5.31 14.37
N LYS A 5 5.60 5.55 15.31
CA LYS A 5 5.68 4.81 16.57
C LYS A 5 4.34 4.85 17.33
N GLY A 6 3.77 3.68 17.62
CA GLY A 6 2.48 3.53 18.31
C GLY A 6 1.24 3.55 17.41
N GLU A 7 1.39 3.78 16.11
CA GLU A 7 0.31 3.65 15.13
C GLU A 7 0.01 2.16 14.88
N HIS A 8 -1.24 1.77 14.60
CA HIS A 8 -1.51 0.41 14.11
C HIS A 8 -1.26 0.37 12.61
N LEU A 9 -0.76 -0.75 12.08
CA LEU A 9 -0.43 -0.88 10.67
C LEU A 9 -1.61 -0.56 9.74
N GLN A 10 -2.83 -0.95 10.12
CA GLN A 10 -4.05 -0.62 9.39
C GLN A 10 -4.31 0.89 9.33
N GLN A 11 -4.03 1.62 10.42
CA GLN A 11 -4.16 3.08 10.46
C GLN A 11 -3.14 3.75 9.53
N ALA A 12 -1.91 3.25 9.54
CA ALA A 12 -0.87 3.72 8.63
C ALA A 12 -1.31 3.52 7.16
N VAL A 13 -1.86 2.36 6.80
CA VAL A 13 -2.35 2.09 5.42
C VAL A 13 -3.44 3.07 5.03
N ILE A 14 -4.46 3.26 5.87
CA ILE A 14 -5.57 4.18 5.60
C ILE A 14 -5.06 5.61 5.38
N ARG A 15 -4.11 6.05 6.22
CA ARG A 15 -3.52 7.39 6.13
C ARG A 15 -2.72 7.59 4.86
N GLU A 16 -1.80 6.67 4.54
CA GLU A 16 -0.95 6.83 3.34
C GLU A 16 -1.77 6.74 2.07
N VAL A 17 -2.71 5.80 1.94
CA VAL A 17 -3.58 5.71 0.76
C VAL A 17 -4.30 7.03 0.51
N LYS A 18 -4.83 7.65 1.57
CA LYS A 18 -5.47 8.97 1.45
C LYS A 18 -4.48 10.07 1.07
N LYS A 19 -3.27 10.07 1.65
CA LYS A 19 -2.23 11.06 1.39
C LYS A 19 -1.73 10.98 -0.06
N GLU A 20 -1.51 9.78 -0.56
CA GLU A 20 -0.88 9.46 -1.84
C GLU A 20 -1.86 9.50 -3.03
N THR A 21 -3.12 9.12 -2.80
CA THR A 21 -4.09 8.89 -3.90
C THR A 21 -5.40 9.69 -3.77
N GLY A 22 -5.62 10.35 -2.62
CA GLY A 22 -6.89 11.01 -2.30
C GLY A 22 -8.02 10.06 -1.90
N TYR A 23 -7.85 8.75 -2.02
CA TYR A 23 -8.90 7.79 -1.67
C TYR A 23 -9.07 7.60 -0.17
N VAL A 24 -10.34 7.45 0.23
CA VAL A 24 -10.71 6.97 1.55
C VAL A 24 -11.02 5.48 1.42
N VAL A 25 -10.29 4.67 2.18
CA VAL A 25 -10.42 3.21 2.15
C VAL A 25 -10.77 2.64 3.51
N LYS A 26 -11.50 1.52 3.48
CA LYS A 26 -11.65 0.64 4.63
C LYS A 26 -10.72 -0.56 4.42
N VAL A 27 -9.75 -0.73 5.32
CA VAL A 27 -8.89 -1.91 5.36
C VAL A 27 -9.65 -3.05 6.03
N ASN A 28 -9.72 -4.20 5.36
CA ASN A 28 -10.41 -5.38 5.85
C ASN A 28 -9.38 -6.37 6.40
N GLU A 29 -9.00 -7.35 5.57
CA GLU A 29 -8.23 -8.52 5.98
C GLU A 29 -6.78 -8.41 5.54
N LEU A 30 -5.89 -9.05 6.32
CA LEU A 30 -4.50 -9.25 5.92
C LEU A 30 -4.47 -10.25 4.77
N HIS A 31 -3.97 -9.83 3.61
CA HIS A 31 -3.84 -10.71 2.45
C HIS A 31 -2.56 -11.52 2.52
N SER A 32 -1.43 -10.87 2.82
CA SER A 32 -0.13 -11.55 2.81
C SER A 32 0.93 -10.78 3.59
N VAL A 33 1.87 -11.52 4.16
CA VAL A 33 3.14 -11.01 4.70
C VAL A 33 4.26 -11.65 3.89
N ARG A 34 5.18 -10.83 3.37
CA ARG A 34 6.32 -11.28 2.58
C ARG A 34 7.59 -10.59 3.06
N GLU A 35 8.71 -11.29 2.99
CA GLU A 35 10.03 -10.70 3.21
C GLU A 35 10.73 -10.55 1.86
N ALA A 36 11.37 -9.41 1.65
CA ALA A 36 12.15 -9.11 0.46
C ALA A 36 13.53 -8.60 0.87
N PHE A 37 14.56 -9.36 0.49
CA PHE A 37 15.96 -8.99 0.68
C PHE A 37 16.51 -8.43 -0.64
N PHE A 38 16.81 -7.14 -0.64
CA PHE A 38 17.46 -6.48 -1.76
C PHE A 38 18.97 -6.48 -1.51
N GLN A 39 19.64 -7.55 -1.98
CA GLN A 39 21.06 -7.81 -1.71
C GLN A 39 21.97 -6.64 -2.14
N ASP A 40 21.70 -6.05 -3.31
CA ASP A 40 22.51 -4.96 -3.88
C ASP A 40 22.44 -3.66 -3.07
N LYS A 41 21.32 -3.43 -2.37
CA LYS A 41 21.12 -2.23 -1.53
C LYS A 41 21.23 -2.51 -0.04
N LYS A 42 21.51 -3.76 0.36
CA LYS A 42 21.47 -4.25 1.76
C LYS A 42 20.18 -3.87 2.50
N HIS A 43 19.06 -3.76 1.78
CA HIS A 43 17.76 -3.49 2.39
C HIS A 43 17.03 -4.80 2.62
N HIS A 44 16.42 -4.92 3.80
CA HIS A 44 15.50 -5.98 4.13
C HIS A 44 14.14 -5.34 4.42
N ALA A 45 13.15 -5.68 3.61
CA ALA A 45 11.81 -5.14 3.73
C ALA A 45 10.82 -6.25 4.12
N LEU A 46 10.00 -5.96 5.12
CA LEU A 46 8.79 -6.71 5.40
C LEU A 46 7.63 -6.03 4.67
N ILE A 47 7.05 -6.72 3.69
CA ILE A 47 5.95 -6.23 2.86
C ILE A 47 4.66 -6.88 3.38
N ILE A 48 3.77 -6.04 3.90
CA ILE A 48 2.47 -6.46 4.42
C ILE A 48 1.39 -5.90 3.49
N THR A 49 0.56 -6.78 2.93
CA THR A 49 -0.49 -6.40 1.98
C THR A 49 -1.85 -6.68 2.59
N PHE A 50 -2.78 -5.75 2.42
CA PHE A 50 -4.15 -5.85 2.89
C PHE A 50 -5.15 -5.79 1.75
N PHE A 51 -6.30 -6.42 1.94
CA PHE A 51 -7.47 -6.09 1.15
C PHE A 51 -8.11 -4.81 1.68
N ALA A 52 -8.38 -3.87 0.77
CA ALA A 52 -9.04 -2.62 1.09
C ALA A 52 -10.13 -2.30 0.07
N GLY A 53 -11.26 -1.80 0.54
CA GLY A 53 -12.33 -1.28 -0.30
C GLY A 53 -12.32 0.26 -0.29
N ILE A 54 -12.47 0.88 -1.45
CA ILE A 54 -12.67 2.34 -1.54
C ILE A 54 -14.08 2.65 -1.03
N THR A 55 -14.18 3.55 -0.06
CA THR A 55 -15.45 4.02 0.51
C THR A 55 -15.72 5.49 0.22
N GLY A 56 -14.79 6.20 -0.43
CA GLY A 56 -14.97 7.58 -0.85
C GLY A 56 -13.66 8.23 -1.33
N GLY A 57 -13.69 9.54 -1.54
CA GLY A 57 -12.60 10.30 -2.13
C GLY A 57 -12.61 10.24 -3.66
N GLU A 58 -11.70 10.99 -4.28
CA GLU A 58 -11.52 11.06 -5.72
C GLU A 58 -10.05 10.79 -6.05
N MET A 59 -9.80 10.05 -7.13
CA MET A 59 -8.45 9.72 -7.57
C MET A 59 -7.70 11.00 -7.89
N ASN A 60 -6.68 11.29 -7.10
CA ASN A 60 -5.71 12.32 -7.40
C ASN A 60 -4.35 11.78 -6.99
N ILE A 61 -3.40 11.71 -7.92
CA ILE A 61 -2.02 11.38 -7.57
C ILE A 61 -1.49 12.59 -6.79
N LEU A 62 -1.47 12.44 -5.48
CA LEU A 62 -0.96 13.42 -4.55
C LEU A 62 0.38 12.86 -4.11
N ASP A 63 1.46 13.29 -4.74
CA ASP A 63 2.82 12.81 -4.44
C ASP A 63 3.64 13.88 -3.71
N PRO A 64 3.25 14.29 -2.48
CA PRO A 64 3.97 15.32 -1.75
C PRO A 64 5.34 14.87 -1.27
N ASP A 65 5.59 13.56 -1.19
CA ASP A 65 6.85 12.98 -0.72
C ASP A 65 7.76 12.52 -1.88
N GLN A 66 7.28 12.57 -3.14
CA GLN A 66 7.97 12.11 -4.35
C GLN A 66 8.24 10.59 -4.40
N ASP A 67 7.41 9.79 -3.73
CA ASP A 67 7.58 8.35 -3.58
C ASP A 67 6.76 7.53 -4.62
N ILE A 68 5.90 8.19 -5.41
CA ILE A 68 4.99 7.53 -6.35
C ILE A 68 5.47 7.70 -7.80
N GLU A 69 5.99 6.64 -8.40
CA GLU A 69 6.38 6.69 -9.83
C GLU A 69 5.20 6.46 -10.80
N GLU A 70 4.21 5.61 -10.46
CA GLU A 70 3.13 5.25 -11.38
C GLU A 70 1.86 4.72 -10.68
N VAL A 71 0.67 5.10 -11.18
CA VAL A 71 -0.64 4.53 -10.80
C VAL A 71 -1.32 3.92 -12.02
N LYS A 72 -1.67 2.62 -11.96
CA LYS A 72 -2.38 1.89 -13.02
C LYS A 72 -3.58 1.13 -12.46
N ASN A 73 -4.71 1.22 -13.15
CA ASN A 73 -5.85 0.32 -12.91
C ASN A 73 -5.55 -1.06 -13.51
N GLY A 74 -5.23 -2.03 -12.65
CA GLY A 74 -5.08 -3.42 -13.06
C GLY A 74 -6.43 -4.13 -13.14
N SER A 75 -6.84 -4.55 -14.34
CA SER A 75 -7.92 -5.53 -14.47
C SER A 75 -7.41 -6.88 -13.96
N ALA A 76 -8.09 -7.43 -12.95
CA ALA A 76 -7.93 -8.75 -12.33
C ALA A 76 -6.61 -9.49 -12.63
N LEU A 77 -5.73 -9.56 -11.63
CA LEU A 77 -4.61 -10.49 -11.60
C LEU A 77 -5.13 -11.89 -11.96
N LYS A 78 -4.74 -12.42 -13.12
CA LYS A 78 -5.00 -13.82 -13.45
C LYS A 78 -4.38 -14.67 -12.33
N PRO A 79 -5.10 -15.66 -11.78
CA PRO A 79 -4.57 -16.49 -10.72
C PRO A 79 -3.27 -17.15 -11.18
N PHE A 80 -2.21 -16.96 -10.40
CA PHE A 80 -0.93 -17.64 -10.57
C PHE A 80 -1.19 -19.14 -10.38
N LYS A 81 -1.04 -19.95 -11.43
CA LYS A 81 -1.06 -21.41 -11.29
C LYS A 81 0.28 -21.86 -10.73
N SER A 82 0.22 -22.67 -9.67
CA SER A 82 1.36 -23.36 -9.06
C SER A 82 2.12 -24.22 -10.06
#